data_AF-A0A179UHW9-F1
#
_entry.id   AF-A0A179UHW9-F1
#
_cell.length_a   1.000
_cell.length_b   1.000
_cell.length_c   1.000
_cell.angle_alpha   90.00
_cell.angle_beta   90.00
_cell.angle_gamma   90.00
#
_symmetry.space_group_name_H-M   'P 1'
#
loop_
_entity.id
_entity.type
_entity.pdbx_description
1 polymer ?
#
loop_
_entity_poly.entity_id
_entity_poly.type
_entity_poly.pdbx_seq_one_letter_code
_entity_poly.pdbx_strand_id
1 'polypeptide(L)'
;MSTVDDFLQQMSDYLQGAADSEATNTSCGICSGPFFLPFHWSPESPHSFCLECLWNSFAGFDSEVILACPLCRCEVVQPFYNWEVHNYMELHGIQPEQPPVEQQKLLIAFLFIRISSVDDEVMWDVDLREERMQTRSGSPITVAAGEPGIPAILLAAMTATIGVYKSLEDLPNRRPEDRWITALLNLRDQIPMEIFRSRMQGIRFVADVIQLTLEDYMPGYQSW
;
A
#
# COMPACT_ATOMS: atom_id res chain seq x y z
N MET A 1 -10.93 12.83 50.39
CA MET A 1 -12.27 12.37 50.00
C MET A 1 -12.44 12.77 48.55
N SER A 2 -12.55 11.81 47.63
CA SER A 2 -12.82 12.08 46.21
C SER A 2 -14.20 12.71 46.09
N THR A 3 -14.33 13.80 45.35
CA THR A 3 -15.65 14.41 45.09
C THR A 3 -16.38 13.64 44.00
N VAL A 4 -17.70 13.83 43.91
CA VAL A 4 -18.51 13.25 42.82
C VAL A 4 -18.03 13.75 41.45
N ASP A 5 -17.54 14.99 41.40
CA ASP A 5 -17.01 15.59 40.18
C ASP A 5 -15.69 14.93 39.74
N ASP A 6 -14.81 14.57 40.68
CA ASP A 6 -13.58 13.81 40.38
C ASP A 6 -13.89 12.42 39.80
N PHE A 7 -14.96 11.77 40.29
CA PHE A 7 -15.40 10.47 39.80
C PHE A 7 -16.03 10.56 38.41
N LEU A 8 -16.83 11.60 38.13
CA LEU A 8 -17.41 11.84 36.81
C LEU A 8 -16.34 12.21 35.79
N GLN A 9 -15.32 12.98 36.18
CA GLN A 9 -14.18 13.28 35.32
C GLN A 9 -13.38 12.01 35.02
N GLN A 10 -13.07 11.19 36.02
CA GLN A 10 -12.40 9.89 35.80
C GLN A 10 -13.22 8.94 34.92
N MET A 11 -14.55 8.94 35.05
CA MET A 11 -15.41 8.17 34.16
C MET A 11 -15.44 8.74 32.75
N SER A 12 -15.42 10.06 32.57
CA SER A 12 -15.32 10.69 31.25
C SER A 12 -13.98 10.37 30.59
N ASP A 13 -12.88 10.49 31.33
CA ASP A 13 -11.53 10.17 30.84
C ASP A 13 -11.39 8.67 30.55
N TYR A 14 -12.03 7.80 31.35
CA TYR A 14 -12.09 6.36 31.09
C TYR A 14 -12.97 6.01 29.88
N LEU A 15 -14.10 6.69 29.68
CA LEU A 15 -14.97 6.47 28.53
C LEU A 15 -14.39 7.06 27.24
N GLN A 16 -13.65 8.18 27.31
CA GLN A 16 -12.88 8.72 26.19
C GLN A 16 -11.67 7.84 25.90
N GLY A 17 -10.92 7.41 26.91
CA GLY A 17 -9.85 6.44 26.77
C GLY A 17 -10.34 5.06 26.30
N ALA A 18 -11.58 4.67 26.63
CA ALA A 18 -12.20 3.42 26.18
C ALA A 18 -12.80 3.53 24.77
N ALA A 19 -13.28 4.71 24.37
CA ALA A 19 -13.66 5.00 22.98
C ALA A 19 -12.42 5.07 22.08
N ASP A 20 -11.29 5.58 22.60
CA ASP A 20 -9.98 5.48 21.95
C ASP A 20 -9.42 4.03 21.99
N SER A 21 -9.87 3.19 22.94
CA SER A 21 -9.48 1.77 23.09
C SER A 21 -10.41 0.76 22.41
N GLU A 22 -11.48 1.18 21.74
CA GLU A 22 -12.00 0.44 20.57
C GLU A 22 -11.04 0.55 19.36
N ALA A 23 -9.86 1.14 19.61
CA ALA A 23 -8.54 0.73 19.13
C ALA A 23 -8.57 0.17 17.72
N THR A 24 -8.63 1.09 16.75
CA THR A 24 -8.20 0.88 15.38
C THR A 24 -6.96 -0.02 15.40
N ASN A 25 -7.15 -1.32 15.13
CA ASN A 25 -6.04 -2.28 15.16
C ASN A 25 -4.98 -1.73 14.20
N THR A 26 -3.75 -1.57 14.68
CA THR A 26 -2.64 -1.03 13.89
C THR A 26 -1.68 -2.12 13.41
N SER A 27 -1.99 -3.39 13.69
CA SER A 27 -1.16 -4.54 13.36
C SER A 27 -1.73 -5.38 12.23
N CYS A 28 -0.87 -5.77 11.31
CA CYS A 28 -1.20 -6.62 10.18
C CYS A 28 -1.36 -8.08 10.58
N GLY A 29 -2.47 -8.72 10.17
CA GLY A 29 -2.72 -10.13 10.47
C GLY A 29 -1.79 -11.13 9.78
N ILE A 30 -0.95 -10.68 8.83
CA ILE A 30 0.00 -11.54 8.09
C ILE A 30 1.41 -11.44 8.68
N CYS A 31 1.96 -10.22 8.80
CA CYS A 31 3.31 -10.04 9.34
C CYS A 31 3.33 -9.79 10.86
N SER A 32 2.17 -9.62 11.50
CA SER A 32 2.00 -9.30 12.94
C SER A 32 2.60 -7.97 13.42
N GLY A 33 3.29 -7.23 12.55
CA GLY A 33 3.83 -5.89 12.84
C GLY A 33 2.87 -4.75 12.46
N PRO A 34 3.23 -3.50 12.79
CA PRO A 34 2.47 -2.31 12.40
C PRO A 34 2.31 -2.19 10.88
N PHE A 35 1.19 -1.64 10.41
CA PHE A 35 0.92 -1.57 8.98
C PHE A 35 1.94 -0.71 8.21
N PHE A 36 2.40 -1.25 7.08
CA PHE A 36 3.01 -0.47 6.01
C PHE A 36 2.03 -0.38 4.83
N LEU A 37 1.50 0.82 4.58
CA LEU A 37 0.44 1.09 3.61
C LEU A 37 -0.78 0.17 3.84
N PRO A 38 -1.69 0.50 4.78
CA PRO A 38 -2.80 -0.37 5.15
C PRO A 38 -3.87 -0.44 4.06
N PHE A 39 -4.31 -1.65 3.74
CA PHE A 39 -5.42 -1.93 2.83
C PHE A 39 -6.44 -2.82 3.49
N HIS A 40 -7.72 -2.44 3.40
CA HIS A 40 -8.81 -3.36 3.68
C HIS A 40 -8.86 -4.45 2.62
N TRP A 41 -9.31 -5.65 3.02
CA TRP A 41 -9.55 -6.75 2.07
C TRP A 41 -10.75 -6.50 1.15
N SER A 42 -11.86 -6.06 1.75
CA SER A 42 -13.11 -5.70 1.07
C SER A 42 -14.01 -4.92 2.00
N PRO A 43 -15.04 -4.22 1.49
CA PRO A 43 -16.01 -3.50 2.33
C PRO A 43 -16.76 -4.42 3.31
N GLU A 44 -16.84 -5.72 3.01
CA GLU A 44 -17.49 -6.73 3.85
C GLU A 44 -16.54 -7.36 4.88
N SER A 45 -15.25 -7.03 4.84
CA SER A 45 -14.24 -7.57 5.74
C SER A 45 -13.64 -6.48 6.62
N PRO A 46 -13.68 -6.61 7.97
CA PRO A 46 -13.09 -5.62 8.87
C PRO A 46 -11.56 -5.65 8.85
N HIS A 47 -10.95 -6.61 8.14
CA HIS A 47 -9.52 -6.87 8.21
C HIS A 47 -8.73 -5.98 7.25
N SER A 48 -7.66 -5.39 7.79
CA SER A 48 -6.64 -4.68 7.03
C SER A 48 -5.31 -5.44 7.04
N PHE A 49 -4.51 -5.20 6.01
CA PHE A 49 -3.21 -5.84 5.77
C PHE A 49 -2.23 -4.82 5.16
N CYS A 50 -0.92 -5.05 5.32
CA CYS A 50 0.09 -4.28 4.60
C CYS A 50 -0.04 -4.52 3.09
N LEU A 51 0.20 -3.50 2.27
CA LEU A 51 0.19 -3.62 0.81
C LEU A 51 1.10 -4.75 0.31
N GLU A 52 2.33 -4.84 0.83
CA GLU A 52 3.27 -5.93 0.51
C GLU A 52 2.74 -7.31 0.89
N CYS A 53 2.10 -7.44 2.05
CA CYS A 53 1.55 -8.70 2.52
C CYS A 53 0.40 -9.17 1.61
N LEU A 54 -0.49 -8.26 1.18
CA LEU A 54 -1.55 -8.59 0.22
C LEU A 54 -0.99 -8.90 -1.17
N TRP A 55 -0.02 -8.12 -1.63
CA TRP A 55 0.63 -8.34 -2.92
C TRP A 55 1.25 -9.74 -3.00
N ASN A 56 2.08 -10.07 -2.01
CA ASN A 56 2.71 -11.40 -1.92
C ASN A 56 1.70 -12.52 -1.73
N SER A 57 0.61 -12.25 -0.99
CA SER A 57 -0.52 -13.18 -0.90
C SER A 57 -1.03 -13.44 -2.32
N PHE A 58 -1.45 -12.41 -3.07
CA PHE A 58 -2.06 -12.60 -4.39
C PHE A 58 -1.10 -13.12 -5.47
N ALA A 59 0.17 -12.70 -5.47
CA ALA A 59 1.16 -13.07 -6.47
C ALA A 59 1.74 -14.48 -6.27
N GLY A 60 1.72 -14.99 -5.04
CA GLY A 60 2.33 -16.28 -4.70
C GLY A 60 1.45 -17.51 -4.89
N PHE A 61 0.23 -17.39 -5.45
CA PHE A 61 -0.73 -18.50 -5.42
C PHE A 61 -0.65 -19.48 -6.58
N ASP A 62 -0.78 -20.74 -6.20
CA ASP A 62 -1.19 -21.85 -7.05
C ASP A 62 -2.69 -21.74 -7.37
N SER A 63 -3.04 -22.01 -8.63
CA SER A 63 -4.39 -21.89 -9.20
C SER A 63 -5.48 -22.70 -8.48
N GLU A 64 -5.11 -23.63 -7.60
CA GLU A 64 -6.04 -24.50 -6.87
C GLU A 64 -6.61 -23.88 -5.56
N VAL A 65 -6.07 -22.76 -5.08
CA VAL A 65 -6.48 -22.19 -3.78
C VAL A 65 -7.62 -21.18 -3.92
N ILE A 66 -8.59 -21.27 -3.00
CA ILE A 66 -9.69 -20.31 -2.86
C ILE A 66 -9.13 -18.95 -2.41
N LEU A 67 -9.35 -17.92 -3.23
CA LEU A 67 -9.07 -16.53 -2.90
C LEU A 67 -10.06 -16.03 -1.84
N ALA A 68 -9.60 -15.95 -0.58
CA ALA A 68 -10.39 -15.51 0.56
C ALA A 68 -9.54 -14.79 1.60
N CYS A 69 -10.18 -13.92 2.40
CA CYS A 69 -9.52 -13.19 3.47
C CYS A 69 -8.81 -14.17 4.43
N PRO A 70 -7.52 -13.99 4.74
CA PRO A 70 -6.78 -14.91 5.61
C PRO A 70 -7.37 -15.07 7.01
N LEU A 71 -8.12 -14.06 7.50
CA LEU A 71 -8.64 -14.01 8.86
C LEU A 71 -10.12 -14.41 8.97
N CYS A 72 -11.03 -13.79 8.20
CA CYS A 72 -12.47 -14.11 8.25
C CYS A 72 -12.95 -15.06 7.14
N ARG A 73 -12.10 -15.44 6.18
CA ARG A 73 -12.48 -16.24 5.01
C ARG A 73 -13.53 -15.60 4.08
N CYS A 74 -13.73 -14.28 4.15
CA CYS A 74 -14.54 -13.55 3.17
C CYS A 74 -13.95 -13.70 1.75
N GLU A 75 -14.76 -14.18 0.81
CA GLU A 75 -14.36 -14.43 -0.59
C GLU A 75 -14.50 -13.19 -1.49
N VAL A 76 -15.24 -12.16 -1.03
CA VAL A 76 -15.34 -10.89 -1.75
C VAL A 76 -14.01 -10.18 -1.63
N VAL A 77 -13.32 -9.96 -2.76
CA VAL A 77 -12.00 -9.30 -2.81
C VAL A 77 -12.12 -7.98 -3.53
N GLN A 78 -12.07 -6.91 -2.76
CA GLN A 78 -12.16 -5.54 -3.24
C GLN A 78 -11.23 -4.70 -2.37
N PRO A 79 -9.91 -4.82 -2.54
CA PRO A 79 -8.99 -4.12 -1.68
C PRO A 79 -9.11 -2.62 -1.90
N PHE A 80 -9.03 -1.85 -0.82
CA PHE A 80 -9.00 -0.39 -0.87
C PHE A 80 -8.13 0.15 0.25
N TYR A 81 -7.54 1.32 0.02
CA TYR A 81 -6.65 1.92 1.00
C TYR A 81 -7.40 2.34 2.27
N ASN A 82 -6.86 1.96 3.43
CA ASN A 82 -7.47 2.29 4.72
C ASN A 82 -6.92 3.62 5.25
N TRP A 83 -7.55 4.71 4.85
CA TRP A 83 -7.21 6.06 5.32
C TRP A 83 -7.38 6.24 6.83
N GLU A 84 -8.35 5.58 7.44
CA GLU A 84 -8.61 5.69 8.88
C GLU A 84 -7.42 5.16 9.68
N VAL A 85 -7.01 3.92 9.43
CA VAL A 85 -5.82 3.32 10.07
C VAL A 85 -4.56 4.11 9.75
N HIS A 86 -4.38 4.53 8.49
CA HIS A 86 -3.22 5.32 8.10
C HIS A 86 -3.11 6.63 8.90
N ASN A 87 -4.18 7.42 8.92
CA ASN A 87 -4.21 8.70 9.64
C ASN A 87 -4.07 8.50 11.15
N TYR A 88 -4.67 7.44 11.70
CA TYR A 88 -4.52 7.10 13.11
C TYR A 88 -3.04 6.80 13.45
N MET A 89 -2.37 5.99 12.64
CA MET A 89 -0.95 5.65 12.83
C MET A 89 -0.06 6.88 12.71
N GLU A 90 -0.29 7.76 11.72
CA GLU A 90 0.46 9.00 11.58
C GLU A 90 0.27 9.94 12.78
N LEU A 91 -0.99 10.12 13.24
CA LEU A 91 -1.32 10.97 14.38
C LEU A 91 -0.64 10.50 15.67
N HIS A 92 -0.54 9.19 15.88
CA HIS A 92 0.03 8.58 17.08
C HIS A 92 1.52 8.23 16.94
N GLY A 93 2.15 8.57 15.81
CA GLY A 93 3.57 8.29 15.56
C GLY A 93 3.91 6.79 15.49
N ILE A 94 2.93 5.94 15.16
CA ILE A 94 3.13 4.49 15.02
C ILE A 94 3.80 4.24 13.67
N GLN A 95 5.05 3.81 13.72
CA GLN A 95 5.84 3.54 12.52
C GLN A 95 5.80 2.06 12.16
N PRO A 96 5.85 1.72 10.85
CA PRO A 96 6.09 0.35 10.40
C PRO A 96 7.42 -0.19 10.97
N GLU A 97 7.49 -1.50 11.19
CA GLU A 97 8.71 -2.17 11.67
C GLU A 97 9.85 -2.14 10.65
N GLN A 98 9.53 -2.08 9.35
CA GLN A 98 10.53 -2.06 8.30
C GLN A 98 11.45 -0.84 8.44
N PRO A 99 12.78 -1.00 8.27
CA PRO A 99 13.69 0.14 8.23
C PRO A 99 13.31 1.13 7.12
N PRO A 100 13.60 2.44 7.26
CA PRO A 100 13.25 3.45 6.26
C PRO A 100 13.69 3.10 4.85
N VAL A 101 14.88 2.52 4.68
CA VAL A 101 15.40 2.11 3.37
C VAL A 101 14.51 1.03 2.74
N GLU A 102 14.06 0.03 3.50
CA GLU A 102 13.17 -1.03 2.98
C GLU A 102 11.79 -0.46 2.63
N GLN A 103 11.26 0.46 3.45
CA GLN A 103 10.02 1.15 3.14
C GLN A 103 10.12 1.91 1.81
N GLN A 104 11.21 2.64 1.59
CA GLN A 104 11.46 3.38 0.35
C GLN A 104 11.60 2.44 -0.86
N LYS A 105 12.28 1.29 -0.71
CA LYS A 105 12.36 0.27 -1.77
C LYS A 105 10.98 -0.22 -2.18
N LEU A 106 10.16 -0.59 -1.19
CA LEU A 106 8.79 -1.04 -1.43
C LEU A 106 7.94 0.06 -2.08
N LEU A 107 8.08 1.31 -1.66
CA LEU A 107 7.39 2.43 -2.32
C LEU A 107 7.75 2.50 -3.80
N ILE A 108 9.02 2.51 -4.15
CA ILE A 108 9.38 2.65 -5.57
C ILE A 108 8.98 1.40 -6.38
N ALA A 109 9.03 0.22 -5.77
CA ALA A 109 8.48 -1.00 -6.38
C ALA A 109 6.98 -0.85 -6.70
N PHE A 110 6.18 -0.37 -5.74
CA PHE A 110 4.75 -0.16 -5.94
C PHE A 110 4.44 0.98 -6.90
N LEU A 111 5.29 1.99 -6.97
CA LEU A 111 5.23 3.04 -7.97
C LEU A 111 5.48 2.51 -9.38
N PHE A 112 6.50 1.67 -9.56
CA PHE A 112 6.75 1.00 -10.84
C PHE A 112 5.57 0.12 -11.25
N ILE A 113 5.05 -0.69 -10.31
CA ILE A 113 3.83 -1.47 -10.49
C ILE A 113 2.67 -0.56 -10.89
N ARG A 114 2.53 0.63 -10.30
CA ARG A 114 1.47 1.58 -10.66
C ARG A 114 1.62 2.12 -12.08
N ILE A 115 2.83 2.37 -12.57
CA ILE A 115 3.04 2.84 -13.95
C ILE A 115 2.45 1.86 -14.97
N SER A 116 2.47 0.55 -14.70
CA SER A 116 1.82 -0.45 -15.57
C SER A 116 0.31 -0.29 -15.72
N SER A 117 -0.36 0.55 -14.92
CA SER A 117 -1.79 0.85 -15.10
C SER A 117 -2.05 1.91 -16.18
N VAL A 118 -1.03 2.66 -16.57
CA VAL A 118 -1.13 3.74 -17.55
C VAL A 118 -0.37 3.43 -18.84
N ASP A 119 0.59 2.50 -18.78
CA ASP A 119 1.30 1.97 -19.93
C ASP A 119 1.33 0.44 -19.89
N ASP A 120 0.54 -0.17 -20.78
CA ASP A 120 0.42 -1.62 -20.91
C ASP A 120 1.71 -2.27 -21.47
N GLU A 121 2.66 -1.49 -22.01
CA GLU A 121 3.98 -1.99 -22.42
C GLU A 121 4.90 -2.25 -21.22
N VAL A 122 4.59 -1.67 -20.05
CA VAL A 122 5.32 -1.92 -18.81
C VAL A 122 4.81 -3.23 -18.19
N MET A 123 5.60 -4.30 -18.39
CA MET A 123 5.31 -5.62 -17.84
C MET A 123 5.32 -5.61 -16.30
N TRP A 124 4.21 -6.08 -15.71
CA TRP A 124 3.92 -6.07 -14.27
C TRP A 124 4.24 -7.38 -13.56
N ASP A 125 4.91 -8.33 -14.22
CA ASP A 125 5.45 -9.53 -13.57
C ASP A 125 6.55 -9.06 -12.62
N VAL A 126 6.18 -8.67 -11.40
CA VAL A 126 7.05 -8.12 -10.36
C VAL A 126 6.85 -8.98 -9.13
N ASP A 127 7.72 -9.97 -8.97
CA ASP A 127 7.95 -10.58 -7.67
C ASP A 127 8.80 -9.64 -6.83
N LEU A 128 8.21 -9.12 -5.75
CA LEU A 128 8.89 -8.21 -4.81
C LEU A 128 10.11 -8.87 -4.13
N ARG A 129 10.23 -10.20 -4.20
CA ARG A 129 11.32 -10.99 -3.62
C ARG A 129 12.44 -11.28 -4.62
N GLU A 130 12.26 -10.99 -5.91
CA GLU A 130 13.27 -11.26 -6.91
C GLU A 130 14.49 -10.34 -6.79
N GLU A 131 15.65 -10.86 -7.20
CA GLU A 131 16.90 -10.11 -7.19
C GLU A 131 16.84 -8.82 -8.03
N ARG A 132 15.99 -8.76 -9.06
CA ARG A 132 15.80 -7.54 -9.87
C ARG A 132 15.21 -6.36 -9.08
N MET A 133 14.54 -6.63 -7.96
CA MET A 133 14.00 -5.61 -7.05
C MET A 133 15.04 -5.12 -6.03
N GLN A 134 16.28 -5.60 -6.09
CA GLN A 134 17.36 -5.07 -5.28
C GLN A 134 17.67 -3.62 -5.67
N THR A 135 17.98 -2.82 -4.66
CA THR A 135 18.37 -1.42 -4.86
C THR A 135 19.78 -1.18 -4.34
N ARG A 136 20.42 -0.15 -4.91
CA ARG A 136 21.66 0.42 -4.40
C ARG A 136 21.35 1.78 -3.82
N SER A 137 21.89 2.07 -2.65
CA SER A 137 21.90 3.44 -2.14
C SER A 137 22.68 4.31 -3.12
N GLY A 138 22.01 5.33 -3.67
CA GLY A 138 22.68 6.39 -4.40
C GLY A 138 23.51 7.24 -3.45
N SER A 139 24.47 8.01 -3.98
CA SER A 139 25.04 9.11 -3.22
C SER A 139 23.91 10.09 -2.83
N PRO A 140 23.97 10.74 -1.66
CA PRO A 140 22.99 11.75 -1.30
C PRO A 140 22.96 12.82 -2.40
N ILE A 141 21.86 12.90 -3.14
CA ILE A 141 21.68 13.95 -4.14
C ILE A 141 21.17 15.16 -3.37
N THR A 142 21.95 16.24 -3.38
CA THR A 142 21.53 17.52 -2.79
C THR A 142 20.31 18.02 -3.54
N VAL A 143 19.15 18.00 -2.89
CA VAL A 143 17.87 18.45 -3.45
C VAL A 143 17.99 19.93 -3.83
N ALA A 144 17.90 20.23 -5.12
CA ALA A 144 17.62 21.60 -5.54
C ALA A 144 16.16 21.90 -5.16
N ALA A 145 15.96 22.92 -4.30
CA ALA A 145 14.63 23.33 -3.87
C ALA A 145 13.77 23.67 -5.10
N GLY A 146 12.79 22.80 -5.41
CA GLY A 146 11.77 23.06 -6.43
C GLY A 146 11.61 22.02 -7.54
N GLU A 147 12.28 20.85 -7.48
CA GLU A 147 11.99 19.81 -8.49
C GLU A 147 10.58 19.23 -8.31
N PRO A 148 9.80 19.11 -9.41
CA PRO A 148 8.43 18.64 -9.35
C PRO A 148 8.44 17.14 -9.03
N GLY A 149 7.64 16.72 -8.04
CA GLY A 149 7.34 15.31 -7.82
C GLY A 149 6.65 14.67 -9.04
N ILE A 150 5.97 13.53 -8.86
CA ILE A 150 5.26 12.79 -9.93
C ILE A 150 4.57 13.78 -10.90
N PRO A 151 4.90 13.76 -12.22
CA PRO A 151 4.35 14.70 -13.19
C PRO A 151 2.83 14.77 -13.09
N ALA A 152 2.26 15.97 -13.08
CA ALA A 152 0.83 16.15 -12.82
C ALA A 152 -0.08 15.37 -13.79
N ILE A 153 0.34 15.22 -15.05
CA ILE A 153 -0.36 14.43 -16.07
C ILE A 153 -0.34 12.94 -15.71
N LEU A 154 0.84 12.42 -15.33
CA LEU A 154 1.02 11.02 -14.94
C LEU A 154 0.22 10.72 -13.67
N LEU A 155 0.29 11.61 -12.68
CA LEU A 155 -0.49 11.51 -11.46
C LEU A 155 -1.99 11.52 -11.74
N ALA A 156 -2.48 12.44 -12.57
CA ALA A 156 -3.89 12.49 -12.95
C ALA A 156 -4.33 11.21 -13.66
N ALA A 157 -3.50 10.65 -14.55
CA ALA A 157 -3.77 9.39 -15.23
C ALA A 157 -3.83 8.20 -14.25
N MET A 158 -2.87 8.09 -13.33
CA MET A 158 -2.89 7.08 -12.27
C MET A 158 -4.13 7.24 -11.39
N THR A 159 -4.42 8.44 -10.90
CA THR A 159 -5.61 8.71 -10.06
C THR A 159 -6.92 8.41 -10.80
N ALA A 160 -7.01 8.66 -12.12
CA ALA A 160 -8.20 8.37 -12.91
C ALA A 160 -8.54 6.87 -13.01
N THR A 161 -7.56 6.00 -12.79
CA THR A 161 -7.81 4.55 -12.74
C THR A 161 -8.31 4.08 -11.37
N ILE A 162 -8.14 4.88 -10.31
CA ILE A 162 -8.71 4.58 -8.99
C ILE A 162 -10.24 4.55 -9.11
N GLY A 163 -10.86 3.45 -8.71
CA GLY A 163 -12.31 3.28 -8.71
C GLY A 163 -12.89 2.63 -9.97
N VAL A 164 -12.07 2.30 -10.98
CA VAL A 164 -12.47 1.40 -12.07
C VAL A 164 -12.40 -0.04 -11.54
N TYR A 165 -13.33 -0.37 -10.65
CA TYR A 165 -13.41 -1.70 -10.05
C TYR A 165 -13.88 -2.71 -11.10
N LYS A 166 -13.12 -3.78 -11.28
CA LYS A 166 -13.57 -4.96 -12.00
C LYS A 166 -14.12 -5.94 -10.96
N SER A 167 -15.44 -6.10 -10.95
CA SER A 167 -16.06 -7.12 -10.11
C SER A 167 -15.55 -8.49 -10.51
N LEU A 168 -15.12 -9.27 -9.52
CA LEU A 168 -14.76 -10.67 -9.73
C LEU A 168 -15.96 -11.50 -10.22
N GLU A 169 -17.19 -11.06 -9.95
CA GLU A 169 -18.41 -11.73 -10.41
C GLU A 169 -18.69 -11.50 -11.90
N ASP A 170 -18.18 -10.40 -12.47
CA ASP A 170 -18.40 -9.99 -13.86
C ASP A 170 -17.36 -10.59 -14.83
N LEU A 171 -16.40 -11.39 -14.32
CA LEU A 171 -15.37 -11.99 -15.16
C LEU A 171 -15.98 -13.05 -16.10
N PRO A 172 -15.85 -12.89 -17.43
CA PRO A 172 -16.48 -13.77 -18.42
C PRO A 172 -15.87 -15.18 -18.44
N ASN A 173 -14.72 -15.39 -17.77
CA ASN A 173 -14.10 -16.68 -17.53
C ASN A 173 -13.78 -16.82 -16.04
N ARG A 174 -14.37 -17.82 -15.38
CA ARG A 174 -14.20 -18.08 -13.94
C ARG A 174 -12.95 -18.90 -13.63
N ARG A 175 -11.87 -18.77 -14.42
CA ARG A 175 -10.65 -19.49 -14.04
C ARG A 175 -10.14 -18.90 -12.74
N PRO A 176 -9.63 -19.71 -11.81
CA PRO A 176 -9.04 -19.20 -10.58
C PRO A 176 -7.97 -18.13 -10.86
N GLU A 177 -7.14 -18.32 -11.88
CA GLU A 177 -6.12 -17.39 -12.37
C GLU A 177 -6.69 -15.99 -12.66
N ASP A 178 -7.82 -15.90 -13.37
CA ASP A 178 -8.46 -14.63 -13.74
C ASP A 178 -8.90 -13.84 -12.49
N ARG A 179 -9.26 -14.54 -11.41
CA ARG A 179 -9.64 -13.91 -10.13
C ARG A 179 -8.42 -13.33 -9.41
N TRP A 180 -7.30 -14.06 -9.40
CA TRP A 180 -6.05 -13.59 -8.79
C TRP A 180 -5.48 -12.38 -9.53
N ILE A 181 -5.44 -12.45 -10.86
CA ILE A 181 -5.01 -11.32 -11.71
C ILE A 181 -5.90 -10.11 -11.44
N THR A 182 -7.22 -10.30 -11.42
CA THR A 182 -8.15 -9.18 -11.14
C THR A 182 -7.97 -8.60 -9.74
N ALA A 183 -7.70 -9.43 -8.72
CA ALA A 183 -7.39 -8.95 -7.37
C ALA A 183 -6.08 -8.14 -7.32
N LEU A 184 -5.03 -8.59 -8.02
CA LEU A 184 -3.76 -7.84 -8.16
C LEU A 184 -3.96 -6.52 -8.87
N LEU A 185 -4.72 -6.49 -9.97
CA LEU A 185 -5.03 -5.26 -10.71
C LEU A 185 -5.85 -4.30 -9.85
N ASN A 186 -6.88 -4.80 -9.15
CA ASN A 186 -7.67 -3.99 -8.22
C ASN A 186 -6.78 -3.44 -7.08
N LEU A 187 -5.85 -4.23 -6.54
CA LEU A 187 -4.92 -3.77 -5.51
C LEU A 187 -3.98 -2.68 -6.04
N ARG A 188 -3.35 -2.91 -7.20
CA ARG A 188 -2.49 -1.94 -7.91
C ARG A 188 -3.22 -0.63 -8.12
N ASP A 189 -4.43 -0.68 -8.65
CA ASP A 189 -5.19 0.50 -9.05
C ASP A 189 -5.69 1.31 -7.85
N GLN A 190 -5.64 0.74 -6.63
CA GLN A 190 -6.06 1.40 -5.39
C GLN A 190 -4.89 1.96 -4.57
N ILE A 191 -3.65 1.87 -5.09
CA ILE A 191 -2.47 2.48 -4.45
C ILE A 191 -2.58 4.02 -4.49
N PRO A 192 -2.60 4.70 -3.33
CA PRO A 192 -2.75 6.15 -3.26
C PRO A 192 -1.42 6.87 -3.55
N MET A 193 -1.35 7.54 -4.70
CA MET A 193 -0.12 8.14 -5.22
C MET A 193 0.36 9.36 -4.42
N GLU A 194 -0.54 10.01 -3.71
CA GLU A 194 -0.25 11.14 -2.83
C GLU A 194 0.71 10.78 -1.69
N ILE A 195 0.74 9.52 -1.25
CA ILE A 195 1.59 9.05 -0.13
C ILE A 195 3.07 8.93 -0.54
N PHE A 196 3.34 8.82 -1.84
CA PHE A 196 4.69 8.67 -2.39
C PHE A 196 5.44 10.01 -2.44
N ARG A 197 4.71 11.13 -2.37
CA ARG A 197 5.29 12.47 -2.35
C ARG A 197 6.16 12.60 -1.10
N SER A 198 7.43 13.00 -1.25
CA SER A 198 8.45 13.18 -0.19
C SER A 198 9.06 11.93 0.45
N ARG A 199 8.76 10.71 -0.06
CA ARG A 199 9.26 9.45 0.52
C ARG A 199 10.20 8.67 -0.39
N MET A 200 10.77 9.25 -1.45
CA MET A 200 11.51 8.50 -2.50
C MET A 200 12.99 8.87 -2.66
N GLN A 201 13.55 9.61 -1.70
CA GLN A 201 14.91 10.12 -1.79
C GLN A 201 15.99 9.02 -1.81
N GLY A 202 16.87 9.08 -2.82
CA GLY A 202 18.19 8.42 -2.82
C GLY A 202 18.23 6.94 -3.19
N ILE A 203 17.15 6.36 -3.71
CA ILE A 203 17.11 4.94 -4.09
C ILE A 203 17.15 4.73 -5.61
N ARG A 204 18.05 3.84 -6.05
CA ARG A 204 18.16 3.36 -7.43
C ARG A 204 18.04 1.85 -7.50
N PHE A 205 17.27 1.33 -8.45
CA PHE A 205 17.17 -0.11 -8.70
C PHE A 205 18.43 -0.61 -9.41
N VAL A 206 18.83 -1.85 -9.09
CA VAL A 206 19.94 -2.52 -9.77
C VAL A 206 19.52 -2.98 -11.16
N ALA A 207 18.26 -3.35 -11.34
CA ALA A 207 17.74 -3.74 -12.63
C ALA A 207 17.60 -2.53 -13.56
N ASP A 208 18.40 -2.51 -14.62
CA ASP A 208 18.43 -1.41 -15.60
C ASP A 208 17.05 -1.14 -16.21
N VAL A 209 16.26 -2.17 -16.49
CA VAL A 209 14.91 -2.01 -17.06
C VAL A 209 14.00 -1.22 -16.11
N ILE A 210 13.96 -1.58 -14.83
CA ILE A 210 13.13 -0.90 -13.83
C ILE A 210 13.61 0.54 -13.65
N GLN A 211 14.93 0.73 -13.51
CA GLN A 211 15.51 2.07 -13.35
C GLN A 211 15.24 2.96 -14.55
N LEU A 212 15.42 2.46 -15.78
CA LEU A 212 15.19 3.22 -17.01
C LEU A 212 13.72 3.60 -17.16
N THR A 213 12.80 2.66 -16.94
CA THR A 213 11.36 2.97 -16.99
C THR A 213 10.99 4.03 -15.96
N LEU A 214 11.49 3.93 -14.73
CA LEU A 214 11.23 4.96 -13.70
C LEU A 214 11.78 6.32 -14.13
N GLU A 215 12.98 6.40 -14.69
CA GLU A 215 13.57 7.67 -15.15
C GLU A 215 12.87 8.23 -16.41
N ASP A 216 12.34 7.37 -17.29
CA ASP A 216 11.60 7.81 -18.48
C ASP A 216 10.25 8.44 -18.09
N TYR A 217 9.54 7.83 -17.14
CA TYR A 217 8.26 8.32 -16.66
C TYR A 217 8.37 9.43 -15.61
N MET A 218 9.43 9.40 -14.81
CA MET A 218 9.65 10.25 -13.65
C MET A 218 11.13 10.64 -13.57
N PRO A 219 11.58 11.51 -14.49
CA PRO A 219 12.98 11.92 -14.54
C PRO A 219 13.42 12.49 -13.20
N GLY A 220 14.50 11.94 -12.65
CA GLY A 220 15.08 12.41 -11.39
C GLY A 220 14.29 12.03 -10.15
N TYR A 221 13.39 11.03 -10.17
CA TYR A 221 12.58 10.67 -8.98
C TYR A 221 13.38 10.45 -7.69
N GLN A 222 14.64 10.04 -7.83
CA GLN A 222 15.60 9.87 -6.74
C GLN A 222 15.91 11.17 -5.94
N SER A 223 15.60 12.36 -6.48
CA SER A 223 15.76 13.65 -5.81
C SER A 223 14.52 14.11 -5.03
N TRP A 224 13.39 13.38 -5.14
CA TRP A 224 12.08 13.76 -4.58
C TRP A 224 11.89 13.32 -3.13
#